data_AF-A0AA46NSA4-F1
#
_entry.id   AF-A0AA46NSA4-F1
#
_cell.length_a   1.000
_cell.length_b   1.000
_cell.length_c   1.000
_cell.angle_alpha   90.00
_cell.angle_beta   90.00
_cell.angle_gamma   90.00
#
_symmetry.space_group_name_H-M   'P 1'
#
loop_
_entity.id
_entity.type
_entity.pdbx_description
1 polymer ?
#
loop_
_entity_poly.entity_id
_entity_poly.type
_entity_poly.pdbx_seq_one_letter_code
_entity_poly.pdbx_strand_id
1 'polypeptide(L)' 'MVYVALQVLLCQVIELLDGWQEKFGLKNWYFRDKSGYRGLHTDFKNNSNFYFPWELQIWDEKDELTNIENHEKYKRMFM' A
#
# COMPACT_ATOMS: atom_id res chain seq x y z
N MET A 1 -23.75 8.86 3.11
CA MET A 1 -22.90 9.90 2.47
C MET A 1 -21.41 9.68 2.73
N VAL A 2 -20.97 9.40 3.97
CA VAL A 2 -19.55 9.12 4.30
C VAL A 2 -18.92 7.98 3.47
N TYR A 3 -19.64 6.87 3.32
CA TYR A 3 -19.14 5.70 2.57
C TYR A 3 -18.86 6.00 1.08
N VAL A 4 -19.68 6.85 0.47
CA VAL A 4 -19.52 7.26 -0.94
C VAL A 4 -18.29 8.16 -1.09
N ALA A 5 -18.06 9.08 -0.16
CA ALA A 5 -16.89 9.94 -0.17
C ALA A 5 -15.57 9.17 0.00
N LEU A 6 -15.56 8.15 0.88
CA LEU A 6 -14.40 7.28 1.07
C LEU A 6 -14.04 6.51 -0.22
N GLN A 7 -15.07 6.05 -0.94
CA GLN A 7 -14.89 5.33 -2.19
C GLN A 7 -14.40 6.24 -3.33
N VAL A 8 -14.89 7.48 -3.39
CA VAL A 8 -14.39 8.50 -4.33
C VAL A 8 -12.93 8.83 -4.07
N LEU A 9 -12.53 9.00 -2.81
CA LEU A 9 -11.14 9.29 -2.45
C LEU A 9 -10.20 8.15 -2.85
N LEU A 10 -10.61 6.89 -2.61
CA LEU A 10 -9.81 5.73 -3.02
C LEU A 10 -9.63 5.67 -4.54
N CYS A 11 -10.68 5.96 -5.32
CA CYS A 11 -10.58 6.04 -6.78
C CYS A 11 -9.59 7.12 -7.24
N GLN A 12 -9.61 8.30 -6.61
CA GLN A 12 -8.67 9.38 -6.93
C GLN A 12 -7.21 9.01 -6.64
N VAL A 13 -6.97 8.34 -5.51
CA VAL A 13 -5.63 7.84 -5.16
C VAL A 13 -5.17 6.79 -6.17
N ILE A 14 -6.05 5.89 -6.57
CA ILE A 14 -5.78 4.87 -7.59
C ILE A 14 -5.40 5.50 -8.94
N GLU A 15 -6.17 6.47 -9.41
CA GLU A 15 -5.90 7.17 -10.67
C GLU A 15 -4.54 7.91 -10.64
N LEU A 16 -4.20 8.50 -9.49
CA LEU A 16 -2.88 9.12 -9.30
C LEU A 16 -1.75 8.09 -9.34
N LEU A 17 -1.92 6.95 -8.66
CA LEU A 17 -0.92 5.87 -8.65
C LEU A 17 -0.70 5.30 -10.04
N ASP A 18 -1.75 5.12 -10.85
CA ASP A 18 -1.64 4.70 -12.25
C ASP A 18 -0.79 5.69 -13.05
N GLY A 19 -1.05 7.00 -12.95
CA GLY A 19 -0.24 8.02 -13.62
C GLY A 19 1.20 8.10 -13.11
N TRP A 20 1.44 7.71 -11.86
CA TRP A 20 2.77 7.74 -11.24
C TRP A 20 3.64 6.52 -11.59
N GLN A 21 3.05 5.39 -12.03
CA GLN A 21 3.80 4.25 -12.56
C GLN A 21 4.75 4.68 -13.68
N GLU A 22 4.23 5.40 -14.67
CA GLU A 22 5.04 5.88 -15.79
C GLU A 22 5.94 7.06 -15.40
N LYS A 23 5.42 8.00 -14.62
CA LYS A 23 6.12 9.26 -14.32
C LYS A 23 7.29 9.10 -13.35
N PHE A 24 7.16 8.22 -12.36
CA PHE A 24 8.12 8.08 -11.26
C PHE A 24 8.71 6.67 -11.15
N GLY A 25 8.34 5.74 -12.02
CA GLY A 25 8.80 4.36 -11.96
C GLY A 25 8.20 3.60 -10.76
N LEU A 26 6.96 3.91 -10.37
CA LEU A 26 6.24 3.02 -9.46
C LEU A 26 6.01 1.67 -10.13
N LYS A 27 6.16 0.60 -9.35
CA LYS A 27 5.75 -0.73 -9.74
C LYS A 27 4.24 -0.90 -9.50
N ASN A 28 3.76 -2.14 -9.61
CA ASN A 28 2.39 -2.51 -9.33
C ASN A 28 1.96 -2.02 -7.94
N TRP A 29 0.89 -1.24 -7.87
CA TRP A 29 0.16 -1.01 -6.64
C TRP A 29 -0.96 -2.04 -6.50
N TYR A 30 -1.34 -2.36 -5.27
CA TYR A 30 -2.48 -3.24 -5.01
C TYR A 30 -3.17 -2.88 -3.69
N PHE A 31 -4.49 -3.01 -3.67
CA PHE A 31 -5.27 -2.90 -2.45
C PHE A 31 -5.41 -4.28 -1.81
N ARG A 32 -5.03 -4.39 -0.54
CA ARG A 32 -5.15 -5.62 0.25
C ARG A 32 -6.27 -5.44 1.25
N ASP A 33 -7.21 -6.39 1.25
CA ASP A 33 -8.29 -6.49 2.23
C ASP A 33 -8.43 -7.98 2.60
N LYS A 34 -7.75 -8.39 3.67
CA LYS A 34 -7.72 -9.81 4.07
C LYS A 34 -7.43 -9.98 5.54
N SER A 35 -8.27 -10.76 6.22
CA SER A 35 -8.02 -11.30 7.57
C SER A 35 -7.63 -10.24 8.62
N GLY A 36 -8.29 -9.08 8.59
CA GLY A 36 -8.01 -7.97 9.51
C GLY A 36 -6.84 -7.08 9.10
N TYR A 37 -6.29 -7.27 7.90
CA TYR A 37 -5.33 -6.37 7.29
C TYR A 37 -5.98 -5.64 6.10
N ARG A 38 -5.98 -4.31 6.14
CA ARG A 38 -6.53 -3.45 5.09
C ARG A 38 -5.57 -2.32 4.73
N GLY A 39 -5.09 -2.27 3.49
CA GLY A 39 -4.13 -1.25 3.08
C GLY A 39 -3.86 -1.23 1.58
N LEU A 40 -3.46 -0.06 1.09
CA LEU A 40 -2.96 0.11 -0.28
C LEU A 40 -1.44 0.05 -0.26
N HIS A 41 -0.87 -0.78 -1.12
CA HIS A 41 0.57 -1.00 -1.22
C HIS A 41 1.06 -0.53 -2.58
N THR A 42 2.24 0.08 -2.63
CA THR A 42 2.94 0.35 -3.88
C THR A 42 4.44 0.17 -3.70
N ASP A 43 5.05 -0.57 -4.61
CA ASP A 43 6.51 -0.76 -4.66
C ASP A 43 7.15 0.34 -5.51
N PHE A 44 8.33 0.80 -5.12
CA PHE A 44 9.15 1.67 -5.96
C PHE A 44 10.14 0.82 -6.77
N LYS A 45 10.15 0.98 -8.08
CA LYS A 45 11.19 0.39 -8.91
C LYS A 45 12.44 1.25 -8.81
N ASN A 46 13.53 0.69 -8.30
CA ASN A 46 14.84 1.23 -8.58
C ASN A 46 15.35 0.60 -9.89
N ASN A 47 15.95 1.40 -10.77
CA ASN A 47 16.64 0.89 -11.98
C ASN A 47 17.92 0.11 -11.64
N SER A 48 18.26 -0.01 -10.35
CA SER A 48 19.41 -0.74 -9.84
C SER A 48 19.01 -1.68 -8.72
N ASN A 49 19.47 -2.93 -8.80
CA ASN A 49 19.34 -3.92 -7.72
C ASN A 49 20.34 -3.68 -6.57
N PHE A 50 21.08 -2.57 -6.61
CA PHE A 50 22.08 -2.22 -5.59
C PHE A 50 21.46 -1.58 -4.33
N TYR A 51 20.18 -1.22 -4.39
CA TYR A 51 19.46 -0.60 -3.28
C TYR A 51 18.32 -1.50 -2.83
N PHE A 52 18.03 -1.48 -1.53
CA PHE A 52 16.88 -2.17 -0.99
C PHE A 52 15.59 -1.64 -1.64
N PRO A 53 14.63 -2.54 -1.97
CA PRO A 53 13.34 -2.11 -2.45
C PRO A 53 12.62 -1.31 -1.36
N TRP A 54 11.99 -0.21 -1.75
CA TRP A 54 11.12 0.56 -0.88
C TRP A 54 9.67 0.26 -1.24
N GLU A 55 8.83 0.11 -0.22
CA GLU A 55 7.38 -0.06 -0.34
C GLU A 55 6.71 1.07 0.43
N LEU A 56 5.72 1.72 -0.17
CA LEU A 56 4.82 2.64 0.52
C LEU A 56 3.50 1.92 0.79
N GLN A 57 3.07 1.99 2.05
CA GLN A 57 1.77 1.50 2.49
C GLN A 57 0.91 2.67 2.96
N ILE A 58 -0.34 2.71 2.52
CA ILE A 58 -1.33 3.71 2.92
C ILE A 58 -2.46 2.97 3.64
N TRP A 59 -2.72 3.38 4.87
CA TRP A 59 -3.71 2.78 5.76
C TRP A 59 -4.75 3.82 6.17
N ASP A 60 -5.97 3.35 6.44
CA ASP A 60 -6.94 4.14 7.19
C ASP A 60 -6.55 4.12 8.68
N GLU A 61 -6.70 5.25 9.37
CA GLU A 61 -6.42 5.38 10.80
C GLU A 61 -7.15 4.31 11.65
N LYS A 62 -8.40 3.99 11.28
CA LYS A 62 -9.21 2.98 11.98
C LYS A 62 -8.64 1.56 11.91
N ASP A 63 -7.82 1.28 10.90
CA ASP A 63 -7.25 -0.04 10.63
C ASP A 63 -5.77 -0.14 11.07
N GLU A 64 -5.18 0.95 11.61
CA GLU A 64 -3.77 1.05 12.00
C GLU A 64 -3.35 -0.05 12.98
N LEU A 65 -4.05 -0.16 14.12
CA LEU A 65 -3.70 -1.13 15.17
C LEU A 65 -3.77 -2.58 14.63
N THR A 66 -4.85 -2.91 13.93
CA THR A 66 -5.02 -4.24 13.34
C THR A 66 -3.98 -4.55 12.26
N ASN A 67 -3.54 -3.54 11.51
CA ASN A 67 -2.48 -3.70 10.51
C ASN A 67 -1.12 -3.95 11.18
N ILE A 68 -0.79 -3.23 12.26
CA ILE A 68 0.44 -3.41 13.04
C ILE A 68 0.49 -4.83 13.62
N GLU A 69 -0.57 -5.27 14.30
CA GLU A 69 -0.64 -6.61 14.90
C GLU A 69 -0.48 -7.72 13.86
N ASN A 70 -1.15 -7.58 12.71
CA ASN A 70 -0.98 -8.53 11.61
C ASN A 70 0.44 -8.51 11.04
N HIS A 71 1.03 -7.32 10.89
CA HIS A 71 2.39 -7.20 10.41
C HIS A 71 3.38 -7.91 11.35
N GLU A 72 3.28 -7.71 12.66
CA GLU A 72 4.12 -8.39 13.65
C GLU A 72 3.91 -9.91 13.63
N LYS A 73 2.66 -10.37 13.60
CA LYS A 73 2.32 -11.80 13.61
C LYS A 73 2.89 -12.57 12.43
N TYR A 74 2.92 -11.96 11.24
CA TYR A 74 3.35 -12.63 10.00
C TYR A 74 4.75 -12.18 9.52
N LYS A 75 5.44 -11.30 10.25
CA LYS A 75 6.82 -10.91 9.95
C LYS A 75 7.72 -12.15 10.04
N ARG A 76 8.27 -12.59 8.91
CA ARG A 76 9.27 -13.66 8.90
C ARG A 76 10.51 -13.18 9.65
N MET A 77 10.89 -13.90 10.71
CA MET A 77 12.22 -13.80 11.26
C MET A 77 13.17 -14.52 10.31
N PHE A 78 14.04 -13.77 9.64
CA PHE A 78 15.18 -14.35 8.96
C PHE A 78 16.22 -14.64 10.04
N MET A 79 16.43 -15.92 10.35
CA MET A 79 17.46 -16.42 11.25
C MET A 79 18.62 -16.97 10.44
#